data_AF-A0A933LA90-F1
#
_entry.id   AF-A0A933LA90-F1
#
_cell.length_a   1.000
_cell.length_b   1.000
_cell.length_c   1.000
_cell.angle_alpha   90.00
_cell.angle_beta   90.00
_cell.angle_gamma   90.00
#
_symmetry.space_group_name_H-M   'P 1'
#
loop_
_entity.id
_entity.type
_entity.pdbx_description
1 polymer ?
#
loop_
_entity_poly.entity_id
_entity_poly.type
_entity_poly.pdbx_seq_one_letter_code
_entity_poly.pdbx_strand_id
1 'polypeptide(L)'
;MKQDFINLFIFKDHLTSRTFQVPFAWLRRLNLILLFILLLLVSTTMVSARYLWIKYTKKQNQIIALEKEIQELKLVQTVKKEQSLPQPPAQSLSQPTTNKTLPDPAALNIRLAEPKAKWIGNNLDVQFNIQYIKEDGGNQQGKILILARGPEILLAYPSGALNIKELKSILNPDKGEYFSVSRFRIGNTKFGPVLQKEYISDVQILIFNKDNELLLVETIMPEKMSKKIINKQATPIPTGSPQ
;
A
#
# COMPACT_ATOMS: atom_id res chain seq x y z
N MET A 1 32.39 57.23 -2.37
CA MET A 1 31.73 56.50 -3.49
C MET A 1 30.38 57.15 -3.72
N LYS A 2 30.09 57.64 -4.94
CA LYS A 2 28.77 58.19 -5.29
C LYS A 2 27.76 57.04 -5.34
N GLN A 3 26.59 57.22 -4.72
CA GLN A 3 25.50 56.24 -4.75
C GLN A 3 24.55 56.62 -5.89
N ASP A 4 24.34 55.70 -6.83
CA ASP A 4 23.40 55.88 -7.93
C ASP A 4 21.98 55.49 -7.47
N PHE A 5 21.03 56.40 -7.66
CA PHE A 5 19.62 56.21 -7.31
C PHE A 5 18.76 56.28 -8.57
N ILE A 6 17.74 55.42 -8.64
CA ILE A 6 16.68 55.52 -9.63
C ILE A 6 15.48 56.17 -8.95
N ASN A 7 14.98 57.26 -9.53
CA ASN A 7 13.76 57.92 -9.09
C ASN A 7 12.57 57.27 -9.79
N LEU A 8 11.73 56.57 -9.03
CA LEU A 8 10.49 56.01 -9.51
C LEU A 8 9.35 56.98 -9.16
N PHE A 9 8.68 57.52 -10.18
CA PHE A 9 7.51 58.37 -10.00
C PHE A 9 6.25 57.52 -10.09
N ILE A 10 5.52 57.42 -8.99
CA ILE A 10 4.22 56.74 -8.96
C ILE A 10 3.15 57.82 -8.89
N PHE A 11 2.32 57.89 -9.91
CA PHE A 11 1.17 58.78 -9.96
C PHE A 11 -0.03 58.05 -9.34
N LYS A 12 -0.57 58.61 -8.26
CA LYS A 12 -1.84 58.19 -7.69
C LYS A 12 -2.81 59.34 -7.96
N ASP A 13 -3.70 59.11 -8.93
CA ASP A 13 -4.57 60.11 -9.53
C ASP A 13 -3.82 61.21 -10.32
N HIS A 14 -4.55 62.06 -11.04
CA HIS A 14 -4.01 63.08 -11.95
C HIS A 14 -3.35 64.28 -11.22
N LEU A 15 -3.31 64.28 -9.88
CA LEU A 15 -2.89 65.44 -9.09
C LEU A 15 -1.83 65.14 -8.00
N THR A 16 -1.52 63.88 -7.69
CA THR A 16 -0.47 63.58 -6.70
C THR A 16 0.55 62.57 -7.22
N SER A 17 1.83 62.96 -7.21
CA SER A 17 2.96 62.07 -7.48
C SER A 17 3.74 61.81 -6.20
N ARG A 18 4.12 60.55 -5.98
CA ARG A 18 5.08 60.17 -4.94
C ARG A 18 6.35 59.69 -5.63
N THR A 19 7.49 60.26 -5.23
CA THR A 19 8.81 59.85 -5.74
C THR A 19 9.44 58.88 -4.76
N PHE A 20 9.84 57.71 -5.25
CA PHE A 20 10.59 56.73 -4.49
C PHE A 20 12.01 56.67 -5.03
N GLN A 21 13.00 56.84 -4.15
CA GLN A 21 14.41 56.67 -4.51
C GLN A 21 14.84 55.26 -4.19
N VAL A 22 15.07 54.45 -5.22
CA VAL A 22 15.56 53.08 -5.04
C VAL A 22 17.06 53.07 -5.31
N PRO A 23 17.91 52.66 -4.34
CA PRO A 23 19.34 52.56 -4.57
C PRO A 23 19.63 51.45 -5.59
N PHE A 24 20.45 51.74 -6.60
CA PHE A 24 20.77 50.79 -7.67
C PHE A 24 21.40 49.48 -7.15
N ALA A 25 22.10 49.57 -6.02
CA ALA A 25 22.65 48.40 -5.34
C ALA A 25 21.59 47.34 -4.97
N TRP A 26 20.34 47.75 -4.72
CA TRP A 26 19.25 46.82 -4.40
C TRP A 26 18.84 45.98 -5.62
N LEU A 27 18.75 46.59 -6.81
CA LEU A 27 18.49 45.88 -8.07
C LEU A 27 19.60 44.87 -8.40
N ARG A 28 20.87 45.24 -8.18
CA ARG A 28 22.00 44.31 -8.37
C ARG A 28 21.91 43.09 -7.44
N ARG A 29 21.49 43.28 -6.18
CA ARG A 29 21.28 42.17 -5.22
C ARG A 29 20.13 41.28 -5.64
N LEU A 30 19.02 41.85 -6.12
CA LEU A 30 17.89 41.07 -6.64
C LEU A 30 18.28 40.18 -7.84
N ASN A 31 19.05 40.72 -8.80
CA ASN A 31 19.53 39.92 -9.93
C ASN A 31 20.42 38.75 -9.48
N LEU A 32 21.27 38.94 -8.47
CA LEU A 32 22.08 37.86 -7.90
C LEU A 32 21.22 36.78 -7.23
N ILE A 33 20.21 37.19 -6.44
CA ILE A 33 19.27 36.27 -5.80
C ILE A 33 18.50 35.47 -6.87
N LEU A 34 18.04 36.14 -7.92
CA LEU A 34 17.29 35.50 -9.00
C LEU A 34 18.14 34.47 -9.75
N LEU A 35 19.41 34.79 -10.02
CA LEU A 35 20.36 33.86 -10.62
C LEU A 35 20.64 32.65 -9.71
N PHE A 36 20.75 32.87 -8.41
CA PHE A 36 20.92 31.79 -7.44
C PHE A 36 19.70 30.85 -7.38
N ILE A 37 18.49 31.40 -7.38
CA ILE A 37 17.24 30.62 -7.44
C ILE A 37 17.18 29.79 -8.73
N LEU A 38 17.54 30.38 -9.87
CA LEU A 38 17.60 29.67 -11.15
C LEU A 38 18.58 28.50 -11.09
N LEU A 39 19.76 28.70 -10.50
CA LEU A 39 20.77 27.65 -10.36
C LEU A 39 20.30 26.50 -9.45
N LEU A 40 19.59 26.82 -8.36
CA LEU A 40 18.97 25.81 -7.49
C LEU A 40 17.88 25.00 -8.20
N LEU A 41 17.07 25.63 -9.05
CA LEU A 41 16.05 24.92 -9.84
C LEU A 41 16.69 23.96 -10.86
N VAL A 42 17.75 24.40 -11.55
CA VAL A 42 18.46 23.55 -12.51
C VAL A 42 19.16 22.38 -11.81
N SER A 43 19.81 22.61 -10.67
CA SER A 43 20.47 21.52 -9.94
C SER A 43 19.47 20.48 -9.41
N THR A 44 18.33 20.94 -8.89
CA THR A 44 17.28 20.05 -8.36
C THR A 44 16.64 19.19 -9.46
N THR A 45 16.39 19.77 -10.64
CA THR A 45 15.85 19.02 -11.79
C THR A 45 16.86 18.00 -12.32
N MET A 46 18.15 18.36 -12.38
CA MET A 46 19.23 17.44 -12.80
C MET A 46 19.38 16.24 -11.85
N VAL A 47 19.34 16.46 -10.53
CA VAL A 47 19.39 15.36 -9.54
C VAL A 47 18.17 14.45 -9.65
N SER A 48 16.99 15.03 -9.83
CA SER A 48 15.74 14.28 -10.00
C SER A 48 15.75 13.41 -11.26
N ALA A 49 16.23 13.96 -12.39
CA ALA A 49 16.38 13.22 -13.64
C ALA A 49 17.37 12.05 -13.49
N ARG A 50 18.51 12.28 -12.83
CA ARG A 50 19.51 11.22 -12.56
C ARG A 50 18.93 10.10 -11.68
N TYR A 51 18.17 10.45 -10.64
CA TYR A 51 17.51 9.47 -9.78
C TYR A 51 16.50 8.60 -10.56
N LEU A 52 15.68 9.22 -11.41
CA LEU A 52 14.72 8.50 -12.25
C LEU A 52 15.42 7.56 -13.25
N TRP A 53 16.53 7.99 -13.84
CA TRP A 53 17.33 7.15 -14.75
C TRP A 53 17.86 5.90 -14.04
N ILE A 54 18.43 6.05 -12.84
CA ILE A 54 18.95 4.91 -12.05
C ILE A 54 17.82 3.94 -11.69
N LYS A 55 16.64 4.46 -11.33
CA LYS A 55 15.47 3.63 -11.04
C LYS A 55 14.99 2.86 -12.28
N TYR A 56 15.01 3.50 -13.45
CA TYR A 56 14.59 2.89 -14.71
C TYR A 56 15.55 1.77 -15.14
N THR A 57 16.86 2.00 -15.07
CA THR A 57 17.88 0.99 -15.41
C THR A 57 17.82 -0.24 -14.50
N LYS A 58 17.61 -0.05 -13.19
CA LYS A 58 17.43 -1.17 -12.25
C LYS A 58 16.22 -2.03 -12.59
N LYS A 59 15.12 -1.42 -13.02
CA LYS A 59 13.89 -2.14 -13.43
C LYS A 59 14.12 -2.94 -14.72
N GLN A 60 14.83 -2.37 -15.71
CA GLN A 60 15.15 -3.08 -16.96
C GLN A 60 16.00 -4.34 -16.69
N ASN A 61 17.03 -4.22 -15.83
CA ASN A 61 17.86 -5.37 -15.47
C ASN A 61 17.06 -6.48 -14.76
N GLN A 62 16.09 -6.12 -13.91
CA GLN A 62 15.19 -7.08 -13.27
C GLN A 62 14.27 -7.77 -14.28
N ILE A 63 13.76 -7.04 -15.27
CA ILE A 63 12.92 -7.60 -16.33
C ILE A 63 13.73 -8.61 -17.16
N ILE A 64 14.95 -8.25 -17.59
CA ILE A 64 15.84 -9.14 -18.34
C ILE A 64 16.17 -10.40 -17.51
N ALA A 65 16.43 -10.25 -16.22
CA ALA A 65 16.69 -11.39 -15.33
C ALA A 65 15.48 -12.32 -15.20
N LEU A 66 14.27 -11.77 -15.01
CA LEU A 66 13.03 -12.54 -14.93
C LEU A 66 12.66 -13.22 -16.25
N GLU A 67 12.90 -12.57 -17.38
CA GLU A 67 12.71 -13.17 -18.71
C GLU A 67 13.62 -14.39 -18.91
N LYS A 68 14.88 -14.29 -18.46
CA LYS A 68 15.82 -15.40 -18.48
C LYS A 68 15.36 -16.56 -17.59
N GLU A 69 14.93 -16.28 -16.37
CA GLU A 69 14.38 -17.30 -15.46
C GLU A 69 13.15 -18.00 -16.06
N ILE A 70 12.25 -17.26 -16.72
CA ILE A 70 11.07 -17.83 -17.40
C ILE A 70 11.49 -18.75 -18.55
N GLN A 71 12.50 -18.37 -19.33
CA GLN A 71 13.03 -19.21 -20.40
C GLN A 71 13.64 -20.51 -19.85
N GLU A 72 14.43 -20.43 -18.79
CA GLU A 72 15.01 -21.61 -18.12
C GLU A 72 13.92 -22.54 -17.56
N LEU A 73 12.89 -22.00 -16.92
CA LEU A 73 11.75 -22.78 -16.41
C LEU A 73 10.96 -23.46 -17.54
N LYS A 74 10.80 -22.80 -18.68
CA LYS A 74 10.16 -23.41 -19.87
C LYS A 74 10.96 -24.60 -20.38
N LEU A 75 12.29 -24.51 -20.44
CA LEU A 75 13.16 -25.62 -20.86
C LEU A 75 13.07 -26.82 -19.89
N VAL A 76 13.02 -26.56 -18.58
CA VAL A 76 12.84 -27.64 -17.58
C VAL A 76 11.47 -28.31 -17.72
N GLN A 77 10.41 -27.55 -18.02
CA GLN A 77 9.07 -28.11 -18.24
C GLN A 77 9.00 -28.96 -19.51
N THR A 78 9.66 -28.57 -20.60
CA THR A 78 9.69 -29.38 -21.83
C THR A 78 10.40 -30.71 -21.61
N VAL A 79 11.54 -30.71 -20.90
CA VAL A 79 12.26 -31.95 -20.54
C VAL A 79 11.41 -32.84 -19.62
N LYS A 80 10.76 -32.27 -18.61
CA LYS A 80 9.90 -33.02 -17.68
C LYS A 80 8.69 -33.65 -18.39
N LYS A 81 8.17 -33.00 -19.44
CA LYS A 81 7.01 -33.49 -20.21
C LYS A 81 7.36 -34.69 -21.11
N GLU A 82 8.60 -34.81 -21.58
CA GLU A 82 9.05 -35.96 -22.36
C GLU A 82 9.34 -37.20 -21.49
N GLN A 83 9.56 -37.01 -20.18
CA GLN A 83 9.90 -38.09 -19.26
C GLN A 83 8.70 -38.70 -18.52
N SER A 84 7.48 -38.21 -18.76
CA SER A 84 6.25 -38.85 -18.26
C SER A 84 5.78 -39.96 -19.22
N LEU A 85 6.31 -41.17 -19.02
CA LEU A 85 5.79 -42.44 -19.51
C LEU A 85 4.34 -42.71 -19.00
N PRO A 86 3.59 -43.65 -19.61
CA PRO A 86 2.16 -43.80 -19.44
C PRO A 86 1.74 -44.04 -17.99
N GLN A 87 0.83 -43.18 -17.53
CA GLN A 87 0.28 -43.15 -16.20
C GLN A 87 -0.70 -44.33 -16.01
N PRO A 88 -0.56 -45.14 -14.94
CA PRO A 88 -1.55 -46.15 -14.57
C PRO A 88 -2.90 -45.51 -14.23
N PRO A 89 -4.01 -46.27 -14.33
CA PRO A 89 -5.37 -45.76 -14.22
C PRO A 89 -5.65 -45.06 -12.88
N ALA A 90 -6.49 -44.03 -13.00
CA ALA A 90 -6.95 -43.11 -11.97
C ALA A 90 -7.26 -43.80 -10.64
N GLN A 91 -6.42 -43.54 -9.63
CA GLN A 91 -6.78 -43.76 -8.25
C GLN A 91 -7.65 -42.59 -7.79
N SER A 92 -8.90 -42.92 -7.48
CA SER A 92 -9.90 -42.07 -6.87
C SER A 92 -9.32 -41.35 -5.65
N LEU A 93 -9.32 -40.02 -5.73
CA LEU A 93 -8.85 -39.12 -4.69
C LEU A 93 -9.80 -39.20 -3.48
N SER A 94 -9.48 -40.02 -2.49
CA SER A 94 -10.19 -40.06 -1.22
C SER A 94 -10.12 -38.68 -0.57
N GLN A 95 -11.26 -38.01 -0.48
CA GLN A 95 -11.38 -36.71 0.17
C GLN A 95 -10.99 -36.85 1.65
N PRO A 96 -10.03 -36.07 2.16
CA PRO A 96 -9.70 -36.08 3.58
C PRO A 96 -10.83 -35.45 4.39
N THR A 97 -11.73 -36.29 4.92
CA THR A 97 -12.77 -35.90 5.88
C THR A 97 -12.16 -35.75 7.27
N THR A 98 -11.42 -34.67 7.51
CA THR A 98 -11.12 -34.22 8.86
C THR A 98 -11.89 -32.93 9.13
N ASN A 99 -13.17 -33.10 9.50
CA ASN A 99 -13.97 -32.03 10.08
C ASN A 99 -13.43 -31.75 11.49
N LYS A 100 -12.29 -31.05 11.56
CA LYS A 100 -11.78 -30.51 12.82
C LYS A 100 -12.64 -29.30 13.18
N THR A 101 -13.53 -29.47 14.16
CA THR A 101 -14.34 -28.39 14.71
C THR A 101 -13.43 -27.29 15.22
N LEU A 102 -13.65 -26.04 14.77
CA LEU A 102 -12.89 -24.90 15.28
C LEU A 102 -13.12 -24.77 16.81
N PRO A 103 -12.08 -24.38 17.58
CA PRO A 103 -12.26 -24.11 19.00
C PRO A 103 -13.30 -23.00 19.21
N ASP A 104 -14.06 -23.10 20.30
CA ASP A 104 -15.00 -22.05 20.69
C ASP A 104 -14.27 -20.71 20.86
N PRO A 105 -14.64 -19.65 20.12
CA PRO A 105 -14.00 -18.34 20.24
C PRO A 105 -13.96 -17.80 21.67
N ALA A 106 -14.94 -18.15 22.51
CA ALA A 106 -15.00 -17.70 23.91
C ALA A 106 -13.93 -18.35 24.80
N ALA A 107 -13.41 -19.52 24.42
CA ALA A 107 -12.37 -20.23 25.16
C ALA A 107 -10.95 -19.74 24.84
N LEU A 108 -10.79 -18.88 23.83
CA LEU A 108 -9.49 -18.38 23.40
C LEU A 108 -8.99 -17.27 24.33
N ASN A 109 -7.70 -17.34 24.68
CA ASN A 109 -7.05 -16.30 25.49
C ASN A 109 -6.67 -15.05 24.68
N ILE A 110 -7.08 -14.99 23.40
CA ILE A 110 -6.81 -13.89 22.50
C ILE A 110 -8.07 -13.42 21.80
N ARG A 111 -8.16 -12.12 21.51
CA ARG A 111 -9.18 -11.53 20.63
C ARG A 111 -8.55 -10.60 19.61
N LEU A 112 -9.22 -10.46 18.47
CA LEU A 112 -8.97 -9.36 17.54
C LEU A 112 -9.80 -8.14 17.93
N ALA A 113 -9.14 -7.01 18.09
CA ALA A 113 -9.75 -5.73 18.40
C ALA A 113 -9.55 -4.75 17.24
N GLU A 114 -10.61 -4.00 16.95
CA GLU A 114 -10.64 -2.95 15.93
C GLU A 114 -10.09 -3.33 14.54
N PRO A 115 -10.46 -4.48 13.96
CA PRO A 115 -10.01 -4.81 12.63
C PRO A 115 -10.61 -3.82 11.61
N LYS A 116 -9.76 -3.18 10.82
CA LYS A 116 -10.11 -2.13 9.85
C LYS A 116 -9.39 -2.43 8.54
N ALA A 117 -10.10 -2.29 7.43
CA ALA A 117 -9.55 -2.40 6.09
C ALA A 117 -9.90 -1.12 5.31
N LYS A 118 -8.88 -0.34 4.93
CA LYS A 118 -9.05 0.99 4.33
C LYS A 118 -8.27 1.12 3.03
N TRP A 119 -8.87 1.74 2.03
CA TRP A 119 -8.18 2.01 0.77
C TRP A 119 -7.30 3.26 0.86
N ILE A 120 -6.00 3.11 0.58
CA ILE A 120 -5.03 4.19 0.46
C ILE A 120 -4.48 4.19 -0.98
N GLY A 121 -4.99 5.10 -1.82
CA GLY A 121 -4.70 5.06 -3.26
C GLY A 121 -5.25 3.76 -3.87
N ASN A 122 -4.38 2.97 -4.49
CA ASN A 122 -4.71 1.65 -5.08
C ASN A 122 -4.29 0.47 -4.20
N ASN A 123 -3.92 0.72 -2.93
CA ASN A 123 -3.58 -0.32 -1.98
C ASN A 123 -4.65 -0.42 -0.89
N LEU A 124 -4.92 -1.63 -0.43
CA LEU A 124 -5.77 -1.92 0.72
C LEU A 124 -4.89 -2.06 1.96
N ASP A 125 -5.01 -1.11 2.88
CA ASP A 125 -4.34 -1.11 4.18
C ASP A 125 -5.23 -1.84 5.19
N VAL A 126 -4.67 -2.86 5.84
CA VAL A 126 -5.39 -3.70 6.82
C VAL A 126 -4.70 -3.58 8.15
N GLN A 127 -5.44 -3.09 9.15
CA GLN A 127 -4.95 -2.87 10.50
C GLN A 127 -5.83 -3.60 11.51
N PHE A 128 -5.23 -4.21 12.53
CA PHE A 128 -5.94 -4.87 13.62
C PHE A 128 -5.05 -4.92 14.86
N ASN A 129 -5.65 -5.20 16.01
CA ASN A 129 -4.94 -5.43 17.26
C ASN A 129 -5.22 -6.83 17.76
N ILE A 130 -4.17 -7.61 18.06
CA ILE A 130 -4.30 -8.86 18.82
C ILE A 130 -4.18 -8.49 20.29
N GLN A 131 -5.15 -8.85 21.11
CA GLN A 131 -5.13 -8.63 22.56
C GLN A 131 -5.15 -9.97 23.29
N TYR A 132 -4.29 -10.12 24.29
CA TYR A 132 -4.33 -11.24 25.23
C TYR A 132 -5.29 -10.88 26.37
N ILE A 133 -6.28 -11.73 26.62
CA ILE A 133 -7.43 -11.41 27.49
C ILE A 133 -7.17 -11.80 28.95
N LYS A 134 -6.28 -12.76 29.20
CA LYS A 134 -5.98 -13.20 30.57
C LYS A 134 -5.06 -12.22 31.29
N GLU A 135 -5.28 -12.08 32.59
CA GLU A 135 -4.45 -11.27 33.50
C GLU A 135 -3.35 -12.09 34.20
N ASP A 136 -3.09 -13.31 33.73
CA ASP A 136 -2.15 -14.26 34.34
C ASP A 136 -0.66 -13.97 34.04
N GLY A 137 -0.38 -12.94 33.24
CA GLY A 137 0.98 -12.62 32.79
C GLY A 137 1.56 -13.61 31.77
N GLY A 138 0.73 -14.52 31.25
CA GLY A 138 1.10 -15.46 30.21
C GLY A 138 1.36 -14.81 28.84
N ASN A 139 1.66 -15.65 27.85
CA ASN A 139 1.78 -15.21 26.47
C ASN A 139 1.11 -16.20 25.51
N GLN A 140 0.58 -15.65 24.41
CA GLN A 140 0.14 -16.44 23.26
C GLN A 140 1.10 -16.21 22.10
N GLN A 141 1.46 -17.29 21.42
CA GLN A 141 2.32 -17.24 20.23
C GLN A 141 1.72 -18.07 19.10
N GLY A 142 2.11 -17.75 17.88
CA GLY A 142 1.63 -18.44 16.71
C GLY A 142 1.95 -17.71 15.41
N LYS A 143 1.07 -17.88 14.41
CA LYS A 143 1.20 -17.32 13.07
C LYS A 143 -0.05 -16.55 12.66
N ILE A 144 0.14 -15.46 11.91
CA ILE A 144 -0.93 -14.67 11.32
C ILE A 144 -0.86 -14.82 9.80
N LEU A 145 -1.98 -15.17 9.20
CA LEU A 145 -2.20 -15.10 7.75
C LEU A 145 -3.36 -14.14 7.50
N ILE A 146 -3.27 -13.34 6.45
CA ILE A 146 -4.34 -12.43 6.06
C ILE A 146 -4.62 -12.68 4.59
N LEU A 147 -5.88 -12.93 4.26
CA LEU A 147 -6.34 -13.13 2.89
C LEU A 147 -7.18 -11.94 2.48
N ALA A 148 -6.92 -11.39 1.30
CA ALA A 148 -7.81 -10.43 0.66
C ALA A 148 -8.41 -11.09 -0.56
N ARG A 149 -9.73 -11.24 -0.58
CA ARG A 149 -10.46 -12.09 -1.54
C ARG A 149 -11.47 -11.27 -2.31
N GLY A 150 -11.70 -11.66 -3.55
CA GLY A 150 -12.90 -11.33 -4.28
C GLY A 150 -13.07 -12.23 -5.51
N PRO A 151 -13.96 -11.88 -6.45
CA PRO A 151 -14.41 -12.80 -7.49
C PRO A 151 -13.29 -13.36 -8.36
N GLU A 152 -12.28 -12.54 -8.66
CA GLU A 152 -11.20 -12.87 -9.60
C GLU A 152 -9.80 -12.76 -8.98
N ILE A 153 -9.71 -12.41 -7.69
CA ILE A 153 -8.43 -12.16 -7.03
C ILE A 153 -8.40 -12.80 -5.64
N LEU A 154 -7.27 -13.47 -5.36
CA LEU A 154 -6.94 -13.97 -4.04
C LEU A 154 -5.51 -13.55 -3.72
N LEU A 155 -5.38 -12.63 -2.76
CA LEU A 155 -4.09 -12.19 -2.25
C LEU A 155 -3.91 -12.72 -0.84
N ALA A 156 -2.66 -13.02 -0.48
CA ALA A 156 -2.32 -13.44 0.88
C ALA A 156 -1.11 -12.70 1.41
N TYR A 157 -1.12 -12.51 2.71
CA TYR A 157 -0.03 -11.96 3.48
C TYR A 157 0.31 -12.92 4.64
N PRO A 158 1.59 -13.21 4.90
CA PRO A 158 2.75 -12.85 4.07
C PRO A 158 2.71 -13.45 2.66
N SER A 159 3.50 -12.87 1.75
CA SER A 159 3.68 -13.41 0.40
C SER A 159 4.22 -14.84 0.48
N GLY A 160 3.54 -15.81 -0.15
CA GLY A 160 3.91 -17.22 -0.06
C GLY A 160 3.06 -18.05 0.89
N ALA A 161 2.11 -17.42 1.60
CA ALA A 161 1.12 -18.14 2.41
C ALA A 161 0.12 -18.96 1.57
N LEU A 162 -0.04 -18.67 0.27
CA LEU A 162 -0.80 -19.52 -0.65
C LEU A 162 0.07 -20.66 -1.17
N ASN A 163 -0.38 -21.90 -0.99
CA ASN A 163 0.28 -23.08 -1.52
C ASN A 163 -0.32 -23.45 -2.88
N ILE A 164 0.21 -22.85 -3.95
CA ILE A 164 -0.29 -23.06 -5.32
C ILE A 164 0.24 -24.39 -5.90
N LYS A 165 1.25 -25.02 -5.27
CA LYS A 165 1.97 -26.17 -5.84
C LYS A 165 1.54 -27.53 -5.29
N GLU A 166 1.10 -27.60 -4.04
CA GLU A 166 0.79 -28.87 -3.39
C GLU A 166 -0.71 -28.94 -3.06
N LEU A 167 -1.42 -29.82 -3.76
CA LEU A 167 -2.90 -29.96 -3.78
C LEU A 167 -3.57 -30.27 -2.42
N LYS A 168 -2.82 -30.39 -1.32
CA LYS A 168 -3.36 -30.83 -0.02
C LYS A 168 -3.98 -29.69 0.79
N SER A 169 -3.51 -28.46 0.63
CA SER A 169 -4.05 -27.29 1.33
C SER A 169 -3.81 -26.03 0.52
N ILE A 170 -4.80 -25.14 0.43
CA ILE A 170 -4.66 -23.83 -0.24
C ILE A 170 -3.74 -22.90 0.57
N LEU A 171 -3.70 -23.08 1.88
CA LEU A 171 -2.93 -22.23 2.80
C LEU A 171 -1.75 -23.00 3.38
N ASN A 172 -0.62 -22.30 3.54
CA ASN A 172 0.55 -22.77 4.24
C ASN A 172 0.78 -21.93 5.51
N PRO A 173 0.28 -22.37 6.69
CA PRO A 173 0.42 -21.65 7.95
C PRO A 173 1.89 -21.42 8.37
N ASP A 174 2.82 -22.29 7.97
CA ASP A 174 4.24 -22.16 8.31
C ASP A 174 4.87 -20.88 7.74
N LYS A 175 4.31 -20.38 6.63
CA LYS A 175 4.72 -19.14 5.98
C LYS A 175 4.06 -17.89 6.58
N GLY A 176 3.26 -18.05 7.62
CA GLY A 176 2.61 -16.95 8.33
C GLY A 176 3.57 -16.00 9.05
N GLU A 177 3.10 -14.79 9.33
CA GLU A 177 3.83 -13.83 10.15
C GLU A 177 3.85 -14.33 11.59
N TYR A 178 5.03 -14.48 12.17
CA TYR A 178 5.14 -14.88 13.57
C TYR A 178 4.63 -13.79 14.51
N PHE A 179 3.84 -14.20 15.50
CA PHE A 179 3.44 -13.33 16.60
C PHE A 179 3.70 -13.94 17.97
N SER A 180 3.89 -13.03 18.93
CA SER A 180 3.95 -13.30 20.37
C SER A 180 3.32 -12.11 21.07
N VAL A 181 2.32 -12.35 21.91
CA VAL A 181 1.58 -11.30 22.63
C VAL A 181 1.40 -11.68 24.09
N SER A 182 1.75 -10.75 24.98
CA SER A 182 1.46 -10.81 26.42
C SER A 182 0.40 -9.79 26.87
N ARG A 183 0.17 -8.73 26.07
CA ARG A 183 -0.88 -7.73 26.29
C ARG A 183 -1.58 -7.37 25.00
N PHE A 184 -0.88 -6.66 24.10
CA PHE A 184 -1.39 -6.36 22.77
C PHE A 184 -0.28 -6.32 21.72
N ARG A 185 -0.65 -6.57 20.45
CA ARG A 185 0.21 -6.36 19.27
C ARG A 185 -0.63 -5.76 18.15
N ILE A 186 -0.09 -4.73 17.51
CA ILE A 186 -0.69 -4.12 16.32
C ILE A 186 -0.20 -4.90 15.10
N GLY A 187 -1.13 -5.39 14.29
CA GLY A 187 -0.87 -5.91 12.95
C GLY A 187 -1.21 -4.87 11.90
N ASN A 188 -0.32 -4.67 10.93
CA ASN A 188 -0.55 -3.81 9.79
C ASN A 188 0.00 -4.49 8.53
N THR A 189 -0.81 -4.60 7.49
CA THR A 189 -0.37 -5.06 6.18
C THR A 189 -1.03 -4.26 5.05
N LYS A 190 -0.45 -4.38 3.85
CA LYS A 190 -0.94 -3.73 2.63
C LYS A 190 -1.07 -4.76 1.51
N PHE A 191 -2.22 -4.75 0.85
CA PHE A 191 -2.45 -5.50 -0.38
C PHE A 191 -2.49 -4.55 -1.58
N GLY A 192 -1.90 -4.97 -2.69
CA GLY A 192 -1.92 -4.22 -3.95
C GLY A 192 -0.53 -3.83 -4.47
N PRO A 193 -0.47 -2.94 -5.48
CA PRO A 193 -1.60 -2.18 -6.02
C PRO A 193 -2.60 -3.04 -6.79
N VAL A 194 -3.91 -2.71 -6.71
CA VAL A 194 -4.96 -3.32 -7.54
C VAL A 194 -5.46 -2.36 -8.62
N LEU A 195 -5.98 -2.91 -9.72
CA LEU A 195 -6.54 -2.12 -10.82
C LEU A 195 -7.89 -1.50 -10.46
N GLN A 196 -8.77 -2.30 -9.84
CA GLN A 196 -10.10 -1.89 -9.39
C GLN A 196 -10.27 -2.32 -7.94
N LYS A 197 -10.82 -1.44 -7.11
CA LYS A 197 -10.96 -1.67 -5.66
C LYS A 197 -12.06 -2.69 -5.38
N GLU A 198 -13.04 -2.75 -6.27
CA GLU A 198 -14.19 -3.63 -6.26
C GLU A 198 -13.79 -5.11 -6.42
N TYR A 199 -12.55 -5.39 -6.86
CA TYR A 199 -12.04 -6.75 -6.98
C TYR A 199 -11.79 -7.42 -5.63
N ILE A 200 -11.64 -6.67 -4.53
CA ILE A 200 -11.54 -7.23 -3.19
C ILE A 200 -12.86 -6.99 -2.46
N SER A 201 -13.61 -8.07 -2.23
CA SER A 201 -14.89 -8.04 -1.51
C SER A 201 -14.71 -8.11 -0.01
N ASP A 202 -13.77 -8.92 0.46
CA ASP A 202 -13.55 -9.17 1.89
C ASP A 202 -12.08 -9.42 2.22
N VAL A 203 -11.74 -9.25 3.49
CA VAL A 203 -10.45 -9.60 4.06
C VAL A 203 -10.67 -10.54 5.23
N GLN A 204 -9.94 -11.65 5.26
CA GLN A 204 -9.96 -12.62 6.34
C GLN A 204 -8.64 -12.60 7.10
N ILE A 205 -8.70 -12.42 8.42
CA ILE A 205 -7.54 -12.53 9.32
C ILE A 205 -7.62 -13.90 9.98
N LEU A 206 -6.64 -14.76 9.69
CA LEU A 206 -6.51 -16.10 10.25
C LEU A 206 -5.36 -16.13 11.26
N ILE A 207 -5.64 -16.58 12.47
CA ILE A 207 -4.64 -16.76 13.52
C ILE A 207 -4.47 -18.25 13.78
N PHE A 208 -3.24 -18.71 13.70
CA PHE A 208 -2.85 -20.09 13.99
C PHE A 208 -2.00 -20.12 15.27
N ASN A 209 -2.04 -21.22 16.02
CA ASN A 209 -1.12 -21.47 17.13
C ASN A 209 0.27 -21.90 16.62
N LYS A 210 1.16 -22.32 17.53
CA LYS A 210 2.50 -22.82 17.18
C LYS A 210 2.48 -24.13 16.40
N ASP A 211 1.42 -24.92 16.60
CA ASP A 211 1.21 -26.24 16.00
C ASP A 211 0.42 -26.14 14.68
N ASN A 212 0.29 -24.92 14.13
CA ASN A 212 -0.45 -24.59 12.91
C ASN A 212 -1.95 -24.94 12.95
N GLU A 213 -2.53 -25.02 14.14
CA GLU A 213 -3.97 -25.18 14.31
C GLU A 213 -4.64 -23.81 14.24
N LEU A 214 -5.70 -23.72 13.44
CA LEU A 214 -6.48 -22.50 13.28
C LEU A 214 -7.22 -22.20 14.59
N LEU A 215 -6.89 -21.05 15.20
CA LEU A 215 -7.52 -20.58 16.43
C LEU A 215 -8.70 -19.65 16.12
N LEU A 216 -8.50 -18.68 15.22
CA LEU A 216 -9.45 -17.60 15.00
C LEU A 216 -9.52 -17.22 13.53
N VAL A 217 -10.73 -16.94 13.05
CA VAL A 217 -11.00 -16.37 11.73
C VAL A 217 -11.90 -15.16 11.92
N GLU A 218 -11.42 -13.99 11.50
CA GLU A 218 -12.21 -12.75 11.48
C GLU A 218 -12.34 -12.29 10.04
N THR A 219 -13.57 -12.00 9.59
CA THR A 219 -13.83 -11.47 8.25
C THR A 219 -14.23 -10.01 8.36
N ILE A 220 -13.50 -9.13 7.67
CA ILE A 220 -13.80 -7.70 7.58
C ILE A 220 -14.06 -7.28 6.15
N MET A 221 -14.99 -6.35 5.98
CA MET A 221 -15.28 -5.74 4.70
C MET A 221 -14.40 -4.49 4.53
N PRO A 222 -13.71 -4.31 3.40
CA PRO A 222 -13.05 -3.04 3.09
C PRO A 222 -14.03 -1.88 3.22
N GLU A 223 -13.60 -0.80 3.86
CA GLU A 223 -14.37 0.44 3.93
C GLU A 223 -14.67 0.87 2.50
N LYS A 224 -15.94 0.76 2.09
CA LYS A 224 -16.39 1.30 0.80
C LYS A 224 -15.95 2.75 0.81
N MET A 225 -15.34 3.21 -0.28
CA MET A 225 -15.17 4.65 -0.47
C MET A 225 -16.59 5.19 -0.50
N SER A 226 -17.08 5.65 0.65
CA SER A 226 -18.26 6.49 0.70
C SER A 226 -17.91 7.56 -0.31
N LYS A 227 -18.63 7.58 -1.44
CA LYS A 227 -18.57 8.72 -2.33
C LYS A 227 -18.93 9.85 -1.38
N LYS A 228 -17.93 10.59 -0.92
CA LYS A 228 -18.15 11.86 -0.26
C LYS A 228 -18.79 12.63 -1.38
N ILE A 229 -20.13 12.57 -1.44
CA ILE A 229 -20.93 13.40 -2.32
C ILE A 229 -20.58 14.76 -1.78
N ILE A 230 -19.59 15.39 -2.41
CA ILE A 230 -19.32 16.79 -2.21
C ILE A 230 -20.59 17.41 -2.76
N ASN A 231 -21.59 17.59 -1.89
CA ASN A 231 -22.64 18.56 -2.09
C ASN A 231 -21.89 19.88 -2.21
N LYS A 232 -21.43 20.19 -3.41
CA LYS A 232 -21.17 21.56 -3.82
C LYS A 232 -22.53 22.22 -3.66
N GLN A 233 -22.74 22.79 -2.48
CA GLN A 233 -23.84 23.69 -2.20
C GLN A 233 -23.92 24.64 -3.40
N ALA A 234 -25.06 24.60 -4.06
CA ALA A 234 -25.40 25.52 -5.12
C ALA A 234 -25.03 26.92 -4.64
N THR A 235 -24.17 27.58 -5.42
CA THR A 235 -23.85 28.99 -5.20
C THR A 235 -25.19 29.74 -5.20
N PRO A 236 -25.53 30.48 -4.13
CA PRO A 236 -26.77 31.23 -4.10
C PRO A 236 -26.74 32.24 -5.27
N ILE A 237 -27.77 32.17 -6.12
CA ILE A 237 -28.00 33.14 -7.18
C ILE A 237 -28.17 34.51 -6.51
N PRO A 238 -27.39 35.55 -6.86
CA PRO A 238 -27.61 36.88 -6.32
C PRO A 238 -28.94 37.43 -6.83
N THR A 239 -29.92 37.53 -5.94
CA THR A 239 -31.18 38.21 -6.21
C THR A 239 -30.89 39.71 -6.35
N GLY A 240 -30.97 40.21 -7.58
CA GLY A 240 -30.89 41.65 -7.85
C GLY A 240 -32.06 42.39 -7.23
N SER A 241 -31.76 43.49 -6.55
CA SER A 241 -32.75 44.42 -6.00
C SER A 241 -33.44 45.18 -7.14
N PRO A 242 -34.78 45.27 -7.17
CA PRO A 242 -35.47 46.22 -8.02
C PRO A 242 -35.29 47.66 -7.48
N GLN A 243 -35.09 48.60 -8.41
CA GLN A 243 -35.08 50.05 -8.19
C GLN A 243 -36.50 50.59 -7.96
#